data_AF-A0A849MJW2-F1
#
_entry.id   AF-A0A849MJW2-F1
#
_cell.length_a   1.000
_cell.length_b   1.000
_cell.length_c   1.000
_cell.angle_alpha   90.00
_cell.angle_beta   90.00
_cell.angle_gamma   90.00
#
_symmetry.space_group_name_H-M   'P 1'
#
loop_
_entity.id
_entity.type
_entity.pdbx_description
1 polymer ?
#
loop_
_entity_poly.entity_id
_entity_poly.type
_entity_poly.pdbx_seq_one_letter_code
_entity_poly.pdbx_strand_id
1 'polypeptide(L)'
;MSSISNNLVWTNHFSSICGIFLGAKSDIDGGYLFDIERSTSGELFGDLVETAKSALAEGHHTVATVLACAALEDALKRYAISQGIQVEGQTMENVVNALKSKGLVSGAQKSLLSAMPKVRNNAMHANWDKLTPQDAGSVIGFVEQFLLTYF
;
A
#
# COMPACT_ATOMS: atom_id res chain seq x y z
N MET A 1 48.47 16.40 30.89
CA MET A 1 47.71 15.13 30.87
C MET A 1 46.22 15.31 30.56
N SER A 2 45.58 16.46 30.86
CA SER A 2 44.14 16.68 30.59
C SER A 2 43.73 16.90 29.12
N SER A 3 44.64 17.31 28.23
CA SER A 3 44.30 17.55 26.81
C SER A 3 44.24 16.26 25.97
N ILE A 4 45.02 15.23 26.33
CA ILE A 4 45.08 13.95 25.61
C ILE A 4 43.82 13.13 25.87
N SER A 5 43.30 13.16 27.11
CA SER A 5 42.04 12.50 27.47
C SER A 5 40.84 13.13 26.77
N ASN A 6 40.83 14.46 26.61
CA ASN A 6 39.75 15.15 25.88
C ASN A 6 39.73 14.74 24.40
N ASN A 7 40.89 14.73 23.72
CA ASN A 7 40.94 14.36 22.30
C ASN A 7 40.45 12.92 22.06
N LEU A 8 40.78 11.98 22.94
CA LEU A 8 40.35 10.59 22.85
C LEU A 8 38.81 10.45 23.00
N VAL A 9 38.22 11.22 23.92
CA VAL A 9 36.76 11.26 24.12
C VAL A 9 36.06 11.85 22.90
N TRP A 10 36.58 12.96 22.35
CA TRP A 10 36.05 13.57 21.13
C TRP A 10 36.13 12.64 19.91
N THR A 11 37.25 11.92 19.72
CA THR A 11 37.39 10.96 18.61
C THR A 11 36.45 9.78 18.75
N ASN A 12 36.24 9.27 19.96
CA ASN A 12 35.32 8.17 20.21
C ASN A 12 33.85 8.58 19.99
N HIS A 13 33.49 9.80 20.42
CA HIS A 13 32.16 10.35 20.15
C HIS A 13 31.95 10.59 18.65
N PHE A 14 32.93 11.16 17.96
CA PHE A 14 32.84 11.38 16.52
C PHE A 14 32.72 10.07 15.74
N SER A 15 33.53 9.06 16.07
CA SER A 15 33.46 7.73 15.46
C SER A 15 32.12 7.04 15.72
N SER A 16 31.57 7.18 16.93
CA SER A 16 30.25 6.63 17.27
C SER A 16 29.13 7.30 16.48
N ILE A 17 29.16 8.63 16.33
CA ILE A 17 28.21 9.38 15.51
C ILE A 17 28.30 8.97 14.03
N CYS A 18 29.52 8.85 13.48
CA CYS A 18 29.73 8.34 12.13
C CYS A 18 29.19 6.92 11.96
N GLY A 19 29.37 6.04 12.96
CA GLY A 19 28.82 4.69 12.97
C GLY A 19 27.29 4.67 12.89
N ILE A 20 26.61 5.55 13.62
CA ILE A 20 25.15 5.69 13.58
C ILE A 20 24.69 6.12 12.18
N PHE A 21 25.32 7.15 11.58
CA PHE A 21 24.95 7.60 10.23
C PHE A 21 25.26 6.57 9.14
N LEU A 22 26.35 5.80 9.29
CA LEU A 22 26.67 4.71 8.38
C LEU A 22 25.67 3.57 8.48
N GLY A 23 25.23 3.22 9.70
CA GLY A 23 24.14 2.28 9.93
C GLY A 23 22.85 2.75 9.26
N ALA A 24 22.40 3.97 9.55
CA ALA A 24 21.20 4.54 8.93
C ALA A 24 21.29 4.60 7.40
N LYS A 25 22.45 4.95 6.84
CA LYS A 25 22.69 4.91 5.39
C LYS A 25 22.58 3.48 4.85
N SER A 26 23.19 2.50 5.52
CA SER A 26 23.10 1.09 5.14
C SER A 26 21.67 0.59 5.19
N ASP A 27 20.88 1.03 6.15
CA ASP A 27 19.48 0.64 6.28
C ASP A 27 18.63 1.21 5.13
N ILE A 28 18.88 2.47 4.75
CA ILE A 28 18.25 3.12 3.60
C ILE A 28 18.67 2.46 2.29
N ASP A 29 19.96 2.28 2.07
CA ASP A 29 20.51 1.67 0.86
C ASP A 29 20.07 0.20 0.72
N GLY A 30 19.91 -0.49 1.85
CA GLY A 30 19.41 -1.87 1.93
C GLY A 30 17.89 -2.00 1.76
N GLY A 31 17.16 -0.89 1.74
CA GLY A 31 15.71 -0.88 1.52
C GLY A 31 14.84 -1.12 2.76
N TYR A 32 15.44 -1.32 3.94
CA TYR A 32 14.71 -1.69 5.17
C TYR A 32 13.67 -0.65 5.60
N LEU A 33 13.89 0.64 5.31
CA LEU A 33 12.90 1.68 5.57
C LEU A 33 11.61 1.46 4.75
N PHE A 34 11.75 1.06 3.50
CA PHE A 34 10.61 0.77 2.62
C PHE A 34 9.91 -0.53 3.02
N ASP A 35 10.64 -1.51 3.58
CA ASP A 35 10.05 -2.73 4.10
C ASP A 35 9.17 -2.46 5.33
N ILE A 36 9.61 -1.58 6.24
CA ILE A 36 8.79 -1.16 7.39
C ILE A 36 7.52 -0.45 6.92
N GLU A 37 7.65 0.48 5.97
CA GLU A 37 6.50 1.19 5.41
C GLU A 37 5.51 0.21 4.75
N ARG A 38 6.03 -0.76 3.98
CA ARG A 38 5.23 -1.79 3.33
C ARG A 38 4.51 -2.66 4.35
N SER A 39 5.20 -3.16 5.37
CA SER A 39 4.60 -3.97 6.44
C SER A 39 3.48 -3.22 7.16
N THR A 40 3.74 -1.96 7.54
CA THR A 40 2.74 -1.11 8.23
C THR A 40 1.53 -0.85 7.33
N SER A 41 1.76 -0.60 6.04
CA SER A 41 0.67 -0.43 5.08
C SER A 41 -0.14 -1.73 4.93
N GLY A 42 0.53 -2.87 4.87
CA GLY A 42 -0.07 -4.20 4.80
C GLY A 42 -1.01 -4.49 5.98
N GLU A 43 -0.58 -4.16 7.20
CA GLU A 43 -1.41 -4.28 8.41
C GLU A 43 -2.66 -3.40 8.32
N LEU A 44 -2.50 -2.12 7.98
CA LEU A 44 -3.63 -1.19 7.81
C LEU A 44 -4.64 -1.69 6.76
N PHE A 45 -4.14 -2.19 5.63
CA PHE A 45 -4.99 -2.73 4.58
C PHE A 45 -5.68 -4.02 5.01
N GLY A 46 -4.99 -4.88 5.77
CA GLY A 46 -5.56 -6.06 6.40
C GLY A 46 -6.75 -5.71 7.29
N ASP A 47 -6.61 -4.70 8.15
CA ASP A 47 -7.70 -4.24 9.03
C ASP A 47 -8.91 -3.72 8.24
N LEU A 48 -8.68 -2.94 7.18
CA LEU A 48 -9.75 -2.46 6.29
C LEU A 48 -10.48 -3.62 5.60
N VAL A 49 -9.74 -4.60 5.13
CA VAL A 49 -10.27 -5.80 4.47
C VAL A 49 -11.08 -6.65 5.45
N GLU A 50 -10.58 -6.86 6.67
CA GLU A 50 -11.29 -7.65 7.68
C GLU A 50 -12.58 -6.95 8.15
N THR A 51 -12.53 -5.62 8.28
CA THR A 51 -13.72 -4.81 8.56
C THR A 51 -14.72 -4.89 7.39
N ALA A 52 -14.25 -4.84 6.14
CA ALA A 52 -15.10 -4.99 4.97
C ALA A 52 -15.77 -6.38 4.91
N LYS A 53 -15.05 -7.44 5.25
CA LYS A 53 -15.58 -8.81 5.34
C LYS A 53 -16.66 -8.94 6.40
N SER A 54 -16.40 -8.37 7.58
CA SER A 54 -17.38 -8.35 8.67
C SER A 54 -18.66 -7.63 8.25
N ALA A 55 -18.54 -6.43 7.66
CA ALA A 55 -19.68 -5.69 7.14
C ALA A 55 -20.44 -6.46 6.05
N LEU A 56 -19.74 -7.16 5.15
CA LEU A 56 -20.38 -7.98 4.12
C LEU A 56 -21.15 -9.16 4.72
N ALA A 57 -20.57 -9.84 5.73
CA ALA A 57 -21.21 -10.94 6.44
C ALA A 57 -22.49 -10.51 7.18
N GLU A 58 -22.54 -9.28 7.66
CA GLU A 58 -23.71 -8.66 8.29
C GLU A 58 -24.75 -8.14 7.27
N GLY A 59 -24.50 -8.27 5.96
CA GLY A 59 -25.38 -7.79 4.89
C GLY A 59 -25.18 -6.33 4.50
N HIS A 60 -24.22 -5.63 5.10
CA HIS A 60 -23.87 -4.24 4.84
C HIS A 60 -22.88 -4.10 3.66
N HIS A 61 -23.28 -4.61 2.49
CA HIS A 61 -22.42 -4.66 1.29
C HIS A 61 -21.95 -3.29 0.78
N THR A 62 -22.72 -2.21 0.96
CA THR A 62 -22.28 -0.85 0.59
C THR A 62 -21.12 -0.37 1.45
N VAL A 63 -21.19 -0.61 2.77
CA VAL A 63 -20.11 -0.34 3.73
C VAL A 63 -18.87 -1.17 3.38
N ALA A 64 -19.06 -2.47 3.14
CA ALA A 64 -18.00 -3.37 2.72
C ALA A 64 -17.31 -2.88 1.44
N THR A 65 -18.08 -2.44 0.45
CA THR A 65 -17.53 -1.91 -0.82
C THR A 65 -16.70 -0.66 -0.60
N VAL A 66 -17.17 0.29 0.22
CA VAL A 66 -16.43 1.54 0.51
C VAL A 66 -15.07 1.22 1.14
N LEU A 67 -15.04 0.37 2.16
CA LEU A 67 -13.82 -0.02 2.87
C LEU A 67 -12.85 -0.77 1.94
N ALA A 68 -13.35 -1.76 1.20
CA ALA A 68 -12.53 -2.55 0.28
C ALA A 68 -11.98 -1.69 -0.88
N CYS A 69 -12.76 -0.74 -1.41
CA CYS A 69 -12.30 0.17 -2.46
C CYS A 69 -11.27 1.19 -1.94
N ALA A 70 -11.36 1.63 -0.68
CA ALA A 70 -10.35 2.47 -0.07
C ALA A 70 -9.01 1.73 0.05
N ALA A 71 -9.03 0.49 0.56
CA ALA A 71 -7.84 -0.37 0.62
C ALA A 71 -7.26 -0.65 -0.77
N LEU A 72 -8.12 -0.95 -1.76
CA LEU A 72 -7.73 -1.18 -3.15
C LEU A 72 -6.98 0.02 -3.75
N GLU A 73 -7.54 1.21 -3.62
CA GLU A 73 -6.98 2.43 -4.22
C GLU A 73 -5.62 2.79 -3.60
N ASP A 74 -5.50 2.73 -2.28
CA ASP A 74 -4.24 3.03 -1.60
C ASP A 74 -3.17 1.96 -1.92
N ALA A 75 -3.51 0.67 -1.81
CA ALA A 75 -2.58 -0.42 -2.13
C ALA A 75 -2.05 -0.34 -3.56
N LEU A 76 -2.93 -0.07 -4.55
CA LEU A 76 -2.51 0.07 -5.95
C LEU A 76 -1.67 1.32 -6.19
N LYS A 77 -1.98 2.44 -5.54
CA LYS A 77 -1.17 3.67 -5.66
C LYS A 77 0.22 3.49 -5.06
N ARG A 78 0.33 2.90 -3.86
CA ARG A 78 1.61 2.61 -3.23
C ARG A 78 2.43 1.62 -4.03
N TYR A 79 1.80 0.55 -4.52
CA TYR A 79 2.47 -0.39 -5.41
C TYR A 79 2.95 0.31 -6.68
N ALA A 80 2.12 1.13 -7.34
CA ALA A 80 2.50 1.88 -8.52
C ALA A 80 3.70 2.83 -8.25
N ILE A 81 3.71 3.54 -7.12
CA ILE A 81 4.84 4.37 -6.68
C ILE A 81 6.12 3.53 -6.52
N SER A 82 6.02 2.35 -5.89
CA SER A 82 7.16 1.43 -5.74
C SER A 82 7.73 0.96 -7.08
N GLN A 83 6.92 0.99 -8.15
CA GLN A 83 7.29 0.64 -9.52
C GLN A 83 7.63 1.87 -10.38
N GLY A 84 7.87 3.03 -9.76
CA GLY A 84 8.24 4.28 -10.43
C GLY A 84 7.14 4.84 -11.32
N ILE A 85 5.87 4.61 -10.99
CA ILE A 85 4.72 5.21 -11.69
C ILE A 85 4.26 6.44 -10.90
N GLN A 86 4.10 7.58 -11.60
CA GLN A 86 3.51 8.79 -11.04
C GLN A 86 1.99 8.62 -10.90
N VAL A 87 1.48 8.76 -9.68
CA VAL A 87 0.04 8.56 -9.37
C VAL A 87 -0.66 9.84 -8.90
N GLU A 88 0.10 10.89 -8.58
CA GLU A 88 -0.49 12.13 -8.08
C GLU A 88 -1.34 12.81 -9.17
N GLY A 89 -2.55 13.24 -8.78
CA GLY A 89 -3.54 13.81 -9.69
C GLY A 89 -4.13 12.83 -10.72
N GLN A 90 -3.73 11.55 -10.71
CA GLN A 90 -4.24 10.54 -11.62
C GLN A 90 -5.56 9.96 -11.12
N THR A 91 -6.46 9.66 -12.06
CA THR A 91 -7.66 8.88 -11.77
C THR A 91 -7.29 7.44 -11.47
N MET A 92 -8.16 6.74 -10.74
CA MET A 92 -7.97 5.32 -10.45
C MET A 92 -7.84 4.48 -11.73
N GLU A 93 -8.59 4.84 -12.77
CA GLU A 93 -8.54 4.20 -14.08
C GLU A 93 -7.17 4.37 -14.76
N ASN A 94 -6.57 5.57 -14.67
CA ASN A 94 -5.23 5.81 -15.21
C ASN A 94 -4.17 4.98 -14.48
N VAL A 95 -4.25 4.89 -13.15
CA VAL A 95 -3.33 4.07 -12.34
C VAL A 95 -3.45 2.60 -12.73
N VAL A 96 -4.67 2.06 -12.82
CA VAL A 96 -4.92 0.68 -13.25
C VAL A 96 -4.39 0.42 -14.65
N ASN A 97 -4.62 1.33 -15.59
CA ASN A 97 -4.12 1.20 -16.97
C ASN A 97 -2.60 1.22 -17.03
N ALA A 98 -1.93 2.05 -16.23
CA ALA A 98 -0.47 2.10 -16.13
C ALA A 98 0.12 0.79 -15.57
N LEU A 99 -0.48 0.24 -14.51
CA LEU A 99 -0.07 -1.05 -13.94
C LEU A 99 -0.22 -2.19 -14.95
N LYS A 100 -1.35 -2.21 -15.68
CA LYS A 100 -1.65 -3.22 -16.70
C LYS A 100 -0.75 -3.10 -17.95
N SER A 101 -0.37 -1.89 -18.35
CA SER A 101 0.47 -1.65 -19.53
C SER A 101 1.93 -2.00 -19.27
N LYS A 102 2.42 -1.78 -18.05
CA LYS A 102 3.74 -2.24 -17.60
C LYS A 102 3.82 -3.74 -17.28
N GLY A 103 2.71 -4.47 -17.40
CA GLY A 103 2.66 -5.91 -17.09
C GLY A 103 2.76 -6.25 -15.60
N LEU A 104 2.63 -5.25 -14.72
CA LEU A 104 2.75 -5.41 -13.27
C LEU A 104 1.54 -6.12 -12.65
N VAL A 105 0.44 -6.20 -13.41
CA VAL A 105 -0.74 -7.04 -13.12
C VAL A 105 -1.08 -7.81 -14.40
N SER A 106 -1.17 -9.13 -14.32
CA SER A 106 -1.28 -10.01 -15.48
C SER A 106 -2.38 -11.08 -15.33
N GLY A 107 -2.67 -11.80 -16.42
CA GLY A 107 -3.61 -12.92 -16.43
C GLY A 107 -4.99 -12.58 -15.87
N ALA A 108 -5.50 -13.43 -14.98
CA ALA A 108 -6.81 -13.28 -14.34
C ALA A 108 -6.93 -12.04 -13.44
N GLN A 109 -5.84 -11.58 -12.82
CA GLN A 109 -5.87 -10.34 -12.03
C GLN A 109 -6.12 -9.11 -12.92
N LYS A 110 -5.57 -9.12 -14.14
CA LYS A 110 -5.73 -8.01 -15.09
C LYS A 110 -7.18 -7.82 -15.53
N SER A 111 -7.91 -8.91 -15.79
CA SER A 111 -9.33 -8.83 -16.14
C SER A 111 -10.17 -8.38 -14.95
N LEU A 112 -9.95 -8.98 -13.78
CA LEU A 112 -10.66 -8.64 -12.54
C LEU A 112 -10.47 -7.16 -12.15
N LEU A 113 -9.23 -6.68 -12.18
CA LEU A 113 -8.88 -5.30 -11.85
C LEU A 113 -9.55 -4.27 -12.79
N SER A 114 -9.86 -4.66 -14.03
CA SER A 114 -10.47 -3.74 -15.01
C SER A 114 -11.89 -3.32 -14.64
N ALA A 115 -12.60 -4.10 -13.84
CA ALA A 115 -13.96 -3.76 -13.39
C ALA A 115 -13.98 -2.85 -12.15
N MET A 116 -12.89 -2.84 -11.38
CA MET A 116 -12.87 -2.21 -10.05
C MET A 116 -12.99 -0.68 -10.04
N PRO A 117 -12.45 0.09 -11.01
CA PRO A 117 -12.66 1.53 -11.06
C PRO A 117 -14.14 1.92 -11.09
N LYS A 118 -14.98 1.14 -11.78
CA LYS A 118 -16.43 1.38 -11.85
C LYS A 118 -17.10 1.13 -10.50
N VAL A 119 -16.78 0.02 -9.84
CA VAL A 119 -17.29 -0.32 -8.50
C VAL A 119 -16.89 0.77 -7.49
N ARG A 120 -15.61 1.14 -7.48
CA ARG A 120 -15.08 2.22 -6.64
C ARG A 120 -15.81 3.53 -6.88
N ASN A 121 -16.02 3.93 -8.14
CA ASN A 121 -16.72 5.17 -8.46
C ASN A 121 -18.17 5.14 -7.97
N ASN A 122 -18.87 4.01 -8.13
CA ASN A 122 -20.21 3.88 -7.57
C ASN A 122 -20.22 4.07 -6.05
N ALA A 123 -19.26 3.44 -5.33
CA ALA A 123 -19.15 3.57 -3.88
C ALA A 123 -18.81 5.01 -3.43
N MET A 124 -17.83 5.65 -4.06
CA MET A 124 -17.36 6.99 -3.65
C MET A 124 -18.30 8.13 -4.07
N HIS A 125 -19.21 7.86 -5.01
CA HIS A 125 -20.26 8.80 -5.43
C HIS A 125 -21.66 8.42 -4.90
N ALA A 126 -21.74 7.52 -3.92
CA ALA A 126 -23.00 7.13 -3.27
C ALA A 126 -24.08 6.56 -4.21
N ASN A 127 -23.68 5.93 -5.32
CA ASN A 127 -24.58 5.24 -6.24
C ASN A 127 -24.90 3.83 -5.72
N TRP A 128 -25.55 3.74 -4.56
CA TRP A 128 -25.78 2.49 -3.82
C TRP A 128 -26.62 1.47 -4.58
N ASP A 129 -27.55 1.95 -5.41
CA ASP A 129 -28.41 1.14 -6.28
C ASP A 129 -27.64 0.32 -7.33
N LYS A 130 -26.38 0.72 -7.59
CA LYS A 130 -25.49 0.07 -8.57
C LYS A 130 -24.47 -0.87 -7.94
N LEU A 131 -24.51 -1.06 -6.63
CA LEU A 131 -23.60 -1.94 -5.90
C LEU A 131 -24.32 -3.22 -5.48
N THR A 132 -23.61 -4.34 -5.61
CA THR A 132 -24.10 -5.65 -5.19
C THR A 132 -23.17 -6.26 -4.14
N PRO A 133 -23.65 -7.23 -3.35
CA PRO A 133 -22.78 -8.03 -2.48
C PRO A 133 -21.63 -8.73 -3.24
N GLN A 134 -21.85 -9.11 -4.50
CA GLN A 134 -20.85 -9.72 -5.36
C GLN A 134 -19.74 -8.73 -5.73
N ASP A 135 -20.07 -7.45 -5.96
CA ASP A 135 -19.07 -6.41 -6.19
C ASP A 135 -18.17 -6.24 -4.97
N ALA A 136 -18.76 -6.19 -3.76
CA ALA A 136 -18.01 -6.10 -2.51
C ALA A 136 -17.06 -7.29 -2.35
N GLY A 137 -17.57 -8.52 -2.49
CA GLY A 137 -16.76 -9.74 -2.38
C GLY A 137 -15.64 -9.83 -3.42
N SER A 138 -15.91 -9.36 -4.65
CA SER A 138 -14.93 -9.31 -5.73
C SER A 138 -13.77 -8.36 -5.42
N VAL A 139 -14.06 -7.16 -4.90
CA VAL A 139 -13.02 -6.20 -4.48
C VAL A 139 -12.24 -6.74 -3.29
N ILE A 140 -12.91 -7.26 -2.26
CA ILE A 140 -12.29 -7.86 -1.07
C ILE A 140 -11.29 -8.95 -1.47
N GLY A 141 -11.73 -9.94 -2.25
CA GLY A 141 -10.88 -11.06 -2.65
C GLY A 141 -9.71 -10.61 -3.54
N PHE A 142 -9.92 -9.60 -4.40
CA PHE A 142 -8.81 -9.02 -5.16
C PHE A 142 -7.78 -8.37 -4.24
N VAL A 143 -8.22 -7.55 -3.28
CA VAL A 143 -7.30 -6.84 -2.36
C VAL A 143 -6.56 -7.84 -1.49
N GLU A 144 -7.21 -8.83 -0.90
CA GLU A 144 -6.54 -9.90 -0.12
C GLU A 144 -5.41 -10.54 -0.92
N GLN A 145 -5.72 -10.98 -2.15
CA GLN A 145 -4.71 -11.61 -3.00
C GLN A 145 -3.61 -10.64 -3.44
N PHE A 146 -3.94 -9.36 -3.62
CA PHE A 146 -2.97 -8.34 -4.01
C PHE A 146 -2.00 -8.04 -2.87
N LEU A 147 -2.50 -7.91 -1.64
CA LEU A 147 -1.68 -7.73 -0.44
C LEU A 147 -0.70 -8.89 -0.28
N LEU A 148 -1.18 -10.14 -0.29
CA LEU A 148 -0.32 -11.33 -0.17
C LEU A 148 0.82 -11.41 -1.18
N THR A 149 0.67 -10.78 -2.35
CA THR A 149 1.68 -10.81 -3.41
C THR A 149 2.69 -9.67 -3.32
N TYR A 150 2.28 -8.50 -2.80
CA TYR A 150 3.06 -7.27 -2.93
C TYR A 150 3.37 -6.56 -1.61
N PHE A 151 2.75 -6.97 -0.51
CA PHE A 151 2.88 -6.41 0.83
C PHE A 151 3.25 -7.50 1.82
#